data_AF-A0A353END6-F1
#
_entry.id   AF-A0A353END6-F1
#
_cell.length_a   1.000
_cell.length_b   1.000
_cell.length_c   1.000
_cell.angle_alpha   90.00
_cell.angle_beta   90.00
_cell.angle_gamma   90.00
#
_symmetry.space_group_name_H-M   'P 1'
#
loop_
_entity.id
_entity.type
_entity.pdbx_description
1 polymer ?
#
loop_
_entity_poly.entity_id
_entity_poly.type
_entity_poly.pdbx_seq_one_letter_code
_entity_poly.pdbx_strand_id
1 'polypeptide(L)'
;MRIDKISSSGPNLILNAPRPVISGRGTDQAQRKSLGETPPIVLSLDEIGKLASLFAPRGLIDRLTKRLNYLKKKNCKVIPAKGMVVCVDGQDVVYLGVDFLEAHLNDQETLAGAMSHEWGHACALRPHSDSLQELTWDEIFELRRAHETLADEICGRLLFLMGYKTDGIIRFLKKGSDTHNLKYHHPDIRAQVIRYGFESEKRKADLSKSLFKKGSYKNDYDSTLLDIV
;
A
#
# COMPACT_ATOMS: atom_id res chain seq x y z
N MET A 1 -6.44 -28.73 26.98
CA MET A 1 -5.52 -27.84 27.72
C MET A 1 -6.29 -26.55 28.00
N ARG A 2 -6.66 -26.32 29.27
CA ARG A 2 -7.41 -25.12 29.70
C ARG A 2 -6.46 -23.92 29.70
N ILE A 3 -6.88 -22.82 29.08
CA ILE A 3 -6.15 -21.55 29.15
C ILE A 3 -6.82 -20.74 30.25
N ASP A 4 -6.12 -20.57 31.36
CA ASP A 4 -6.56 -19.75 32.47
C ASP A 4 -6.59 -18.27 32.07
N LYS A 5 -7.68 -17.59 32.45
CA LYS A 5 -7.88 -16.16 32.26
C LYS A 5 -6.82 -15.38 33.03
N ILE A 6 -5.90 -14.72 32.32
CA ILE A 6 -5.07 -13.67 32.90
C ILE A 6 -5.92 -12.40 32.93
N SER A 7 -6.38 -12.02 34.13
CA SER A 7 -6.96 -10.70 34.37
C SER A 7 -5.84 -9.66 34.41
N SER A 8 -5.67 -8.88 33.35
CA SER A 8 -4.84 -7.67 33.39
C SER A 8 -5.69 -6.47 33.82
N SER A 9 -5.78 -6.27 35.13
CA SER A 9 -6.22 -5.01 35.73
C SER A 9 -5.11 -3.96 35.56
N GLY A 10 -5.25 -3.09 34.56
CA GLY A 10 -4.40 -1.92 34.38
C GLY A 10 -5.19 -0.76 33.75
N PRO A 11 -5.45 0.37 34.43
CA PRO A 11 -6.31 1.44 33.94
C PRO A 11 -5.64 2.37 32.88
N ASN A 12 -4.55 1.94 32.22
CA ASN A 12 -3.72 2.82 31.38
C ASN A 12 -3.64 2.44 29.90
N LEU A 13 -4.54 1.57 29.39
CA LEU A 13 -4.45 1.02 28.02
C LEU A 13 -5.22 1.80 26.93
N ILE A 14 -5.81 2.97 27.23
CA ILE A 14 -6.62 3.73 26.26
C ILE A 14 -5.90 5.02 25.84
N LEU A 15 -4.70 4.89 25.27
CA LEU A 15 -3.99 6.04 24.68
C LEU A 15 -4.21 6.17 23.15
N ASN A 16 -4.71 5.12 22.48
CA ASN A 16 -4.84 5.06 21.02
C ASN A 16 -6.24 4.64 20.51
N ALA A 17 -7.26 4.57 21.37
CA ALA A 17 -8.62 4.60 20.84
C ALA A 17 -8.83 5.97 20.15
N PRO A 18 -9.44 6.02 18.95
CA PRO A 18 -9.83 7.31 18.38
C PRO A 18 -10.66 8.06 19.42
N ARG A 19 -10.17 9.23 19.84
CA ARG A 19 -10.94 10.07 20.75
C ARG A 19 -12.16 10.57 19.98
N PRO A 20 -13.37 10.53 20.56
CA PRO A 20 -14.54 11.07 19.90
C PRO A 20 -14.28 12.55 19.59
N VAL A 21 -14.35 12.90 18.31
CA VAL A 21 -14.38 14.31 17.91
C VAL A 21 -15.76 14.82 18.33
N ILE A 22 -15.80 15.57 19.43
CA ILE A 22 -17.04 16.23 19.87
C ILE A 22 -17.27 17.42 18.93
N SER A 23 -17.79 17.13 17.73
CA SER A 23 -18.47 18.12 16.91
C SER A 23 -19.95 18.09 17.26
N GLY A 24 -20.51 19.25 17.59
CA GLY A 24 -21.76 19.42 18.31
C GLY A 24 -22.99 18.65 17.77
N ARG A 25 -23.82 18.24 18.74
CA ARG A 25 -25.23 17.80 18.64
C ARG A 25 -25.54 16.75 17.57
N GLY A 26 -25.39 15.49 17.96
CA GLY A 26 -26.05 14.34 17.33
C GLY A 26 -25.74 13.07 18.12
N THR A 27 -26.77 12.37 18.57
CA THR A 27 -26.83 11.05 19.23
C THR A 27 -25.53 10.22 19.25
N ASP A 28 -25.18 9.67 20.42
CA ASP A 28 -24.15 8.64 20.69
C ASP A 28 -24.26 7.43 19.75
N GLN A 29 -23.83 7.57 18.50
CA GLN A 29 -23.54 6.44 17.63
C GLN A 29 -22.10 6.04 17.92
N ALA A 30 -21.94 4.89 18.58
CA ALA A 30 -20.64 4.27 18.78
C ALA A 30 -19.86 4.27 17.46
N GLN A 31 -18.68 4.87 17.49
CA GLN A 31 -17.84 5.06 16.31
C GLN A 31 -17.53 3.67 15.69
N ARG A 32 -18.02 3.43 14.47
CA ARG A 32 -17.85 2.13 13.80
C ARG A 32 -16.37 1.82 13.62
N LYS A 33 -15.96 0.61 14.02
CA LYS A 33 -14.59 0.11 13.81
C LYS A 33 -14.33 -0.06 12.32
N SER A 34 -13.17 0.38 11.83
CA SER A 34 -12.77 0.22 10.42
C SER A 34 -11.28 -0.08 10.28
N LEU A 35 -10.95 -0.87 9.26
CA LEU A 35 -9.58 -1.10 8.80
C LEU A 35 -9.28 -0.10 7.68
N GLY A 36 -8.92 1.12 8.06
CA GLY A 36 -8.61 2.18 7.11
C GLY A 36 -8.14 3.46 7.79
N GLU A 37 -7.70 4.42 6.99
CA GLU A 37 -7.60 5.81 7.43
C GLU A 37 -8.87 6.55 7.01
N THR A 38 -9.21 7.62 7.74
CA THR A 38 -10.25 8.54 7.28
C THR A 38 -9.80 9.12 5.93
N PRO A 39 -10.64 9.07 4.89
CA PRO A 39 -10.28 9.63 3.60
C PRO A 39 -9.82 11.08 3.74
N PRO A 40 -8.68 11.45 3.15
CA PRO A 40 -8.15 12.80 3.25
C PRO A 40 -8.97 13.79 2.40
N ILE A 41 -8.75 15.08 2.63
CA ILE A 41 -9.38 16.14 1.83
C ILE A 41 -8.80 16.09 0.42
N VAL A 42 -9.65 15.80 -0.57
CA VAL A 42 -9.30 15.77 -1.99
C VAL A 42 -9.04 17.18 -2.49
N LEU A 43 -8.02 17.33 -3.35
CA LEU A 43 -7.70 18.58 -4.04
C LEU A 43 -7.93 18.40 -5.54
N SER A 44 -8.23 19.49 -6.24
CA SER A 44 -8.26 19.53 -7.70
C SER A 44 -6.85 19.71 -8.28
N LEU A 45 -6.68 19.43 -9.57
CA LEU A 45 -5.41 19.66 -10.26
C LEU A 45 -5.04 21.15 -10.32
N ASP A 46 -6.03 22.03 -10.37
CA ASP A 46 -5.80 23.48 -10.38
C ASP A 46 -5.26 23.98 -9.03
N GLU A 47 -5.74 23.41 -7.92
CA GLU A 47 -5.30 23.77 -6.57
C GLU A 47 -3.86 23.38 -6.27
N ILE A 48 -3.32 22.34 -6.91
CA ILE A 48 -1.94 21.86 -6.68
C ILE A 48 -0.91 22.52 -7.61
N GLY A 49 -1.35 23.41 -8.49
CA GLY A 49 -0.49 24.22 -9.36
C GLY A 49 0.53 23.41 -10.14
N LYS A 50 1.83 23.66 -9.90
CA LYS A 50 2.93 23.06 -10.68
C LYS A 50 2.97 21.53 -10.61
N LEU A 51 2.48 20.94 -9.52
CA LEU A 51 2.47 19.49 -9.31
C LEU A 51 1.45 18.78 -10.21
N ALA A 52 0.48 19.50 -10.78
CA ALA A 52 -0.49 18.94 -11.72
C ALA A 52 0.18 18.24 -12.91
N SER A 53 1.34 18.72 -13.33
CA SER A 53 2.15 18.12 -14.40
C SER A 53 2.57 16.67 -14.11
N LEU A 54 2.66 16.27 -12.84
CA LEU A 54 2.98 14.90 -12.44
C LEU A 54 1.83 13.94 -12.69
N PHE A 55 0.60 14.42 -12.62
CA PHE A 55 -0.64 13.67 -12.86
C PHE A 55 -1.10 13.71 -14.32
N ALA A 56 -0.60 14.67 -15.11
CA ALA A 56 -0.89 14.79 -16.53
C ALA A 56 -0.46 13.53 -17.31
N PRO A 57 -0.99 13.30 -18.54
CA PRO A 57 -0.57 12.18 -19.37
C PRO A 57 0.96 12.15 -19.55
N ARG A 58 1.57 10.98 -19.29
CA ARG A 58 3.03 10.75 -19.27
C ARG A 58 3.76 11.43 -18.11
N GLY A 59 3.09 12.09 -17.19
CA GLY A 59 3.65 12.57 -15.92
C GLY A 59 4.14 11.40 -15.05
N LEU A 60 4.97 11.69 -14.05
CA LEU A 60 5.57 10.66 -13.20
C LEU A 60 4.50 9.76 -12.55
N ILE A 61 3.47 10.36 -11.96
CA ILE A 61 2.40 9.63 -11.27
C ILE A 61 1.57 8.84 -12.29
N ASP A 62 1.19 9.43 -13.43
CA ASP A 62 0.49 8.71 -14.51
C ASP A 62 1.26 7.47 -14.99
N ARG A 63 2.58 7.58 -15.20
CA ARG A 63 3.43 6.44 -15.61
C ARG A 63 3.48 5.35 -14.54
N LEU A 64 3.65 5.72 -13.28
CA LEU A 64 3.65 4.78 -12.16
C LEU A 64 2.30 4.08 -12.03
N THR A 65 1.19 4.83 -12.06
CA THR A 65 -0.18 4.29 -12.02
C THR A 65 -0.42 3.29 -13.13
N LYS A 66 -0.12 3.64 -14.38
CA LYS A 66 -0.27 2.73 -15.53
C LYS A 66 0.54 1.46 -15.36
N ARG A 67 1.78 1.58 -14.91
CA ARG A 67 2.66 0.43 -14.69
C ARG A 67 2.12 -0.48 -13.59
N LEU A 68 1.70 0.08 -12.45
CA LEU A 68 1.16 -0.68 -11.32
C LEU A 68 -0.17 -1.37 -11.67
N ASN A 69 -1.08 -0.66 -12.34
CA ASN A 69 -2.34 -1.21 -12.84
C ASN A 69 -2.10 -2.38 -13.80
N TYR A 70 -1.14 -2.24 -14.72
CA TYR A 70 -0.75 -3.33 -15.61
C TYR A 70 -0.21 -4.55 -14.83
N LEU A 71 0.72 -4.33 -13.89
CA LEU A 71 1.35 -5.42 -13.14
C LEU A 71 0.37 -6.18 -12.23
N LYS A 72 -0.68 -5.52 -11.72
CA LYS A 72 -1.66 -6.13 -10.81
C LYS A 72 -3.03 -6.38 -11.40
N LYS A 73 -3.23 -6.06 -12.69
CA LYS A 73 -4.53 -6.15 -13.37
C LYS A 73 -5.63 -5.41 -12.59
N LYS A 74 -5.28 -4.23 -12.09
CA LYS A 74 -6.16 -3.33 -11.31
C LYS A 74 -6.45 -2.07 -12.12
N ASN A 75 -7.50 -1.37 -11.74
CA ASN A 75 -7.90 -0.09 -12.34
C ASN A 75 -7.93 1.01 -11.28
N CYS A 76 -6.89 1.05 -10.44
CA CYS A 76 -6.79 2.05 -9.38
C CYS A 76 -6.67 3.45 -10.00
N LYS A 77 -7.34 4.43 -9.39
CA LYS A 77 -7.24 5.85 -9.75
C LYS A 77 -6.39 6.57 -8.72
N VAL A 78 -5.56 7.52 -9.15
CA VAL A 78 -4.76 8.34 -8.22
C VAL A 78 -5.27 9.76 -8.24
N ILE A 79 -5.57 10.30 -7.06
CA ILE A 79 -6.12 11.64 -6.88
C ILE A 79 -5.24 12.40 -5.87
N PRO A 80 -4.89 13.67 -6.13
CA PRO A 80 -4.17 14.47 -5.15
C PRO A 80 -5.04 14.77 -3.93
N ALA A 81 -4.42 14.74 -2.75
CA ALA A 81 -5.07 15.03 -1.49
C ALA A 81 -4.20 15.92 -0.62
N LYS A 82 -4.81 16.61 0.34
CA LYS A 82 -4.09 17.48 1.28
C LYS A 82 -3.24 16.67 2.26
N GLY A 83 -2.07 17.17 2.61
CA GLY A 83 -1.22 16.61 3.67
C GLY A 83 -0.14 15.64 3.19
N MET A 84 0.43 14.92 4.15
CA MET A 84 1.50 13.93 3.93
C MET A 84 0.99 12.50 3.69
N VAL A 85 -0.33 12.29 3.68
CA VAL A 85 -0.94 10.96 3.69
C VAL A 85 -0.94 10.35 2.29
N VAL A 86 -0.62 9.07 2.21
CA VAL A 86 -0.81 8.23 1.04
C VAL A 86 -1.69 7.06 1.49
N CYS A 87 -2.86 6.88 0.89
CA CYS A 87 -3.79 5.83 1.31
C CYS A 87 -4.72 5.38 0.17
N VAL A 88 -5.23 4.15 0.24
CA VAL A 88 -6.22 3.61 -0.69
C VAL A 88 -7.56 3.27 -0.04
N ASP A 89 -8.67 3.67 -0.66
CA ASP A 89 -10.02 3.35 -0.16
C ASP A 89 -10.55 2.00 -0.69
N GLY A 90 -11.80 1.67 -0.36
CA GLY A 90 -12.45 0.43 -0.79
C GLY A 90 -12.91 0.42 -2.25
N GLN A 91 -12.78 1.54 -2.96
CA GLN A 91 -13.12 1.70 -4.38
C GLN A 91 -11.86 1.72 -5.26
N ASP A 92 -10.72 1.27 -4.73
CA ASP A 92 -9.42 1.30 -5.40
C ASP A 92 -8.98 2.73 -5.79
N VAL A 93 -9.42 3.76 -5.06
CA VAL A 93 -8.92 5.14 -5.21
C VAL A 93 -7.75 5.37 -4.26
N VAL A 94 -6.61 5.75 -4.82
CA VAL A 94 -5.38 6.09 -4.12
C VAL A 94 -5.30 7.60 -3.98
N TYR A 95 -5.30 8.07 -2.75
CA TYR A 95 -5.11 9.47 -2.40
C TYR A 95 -3.63 9.72 -2.16
N LEU A 96 -3.06 10.70 -2.86
CA LEU A 96 -1.65 11.03 -2.79
C LEU A 96 -1.46 12.44 -2.23
N GLY A 97 -0.90 12.52 -1.04
CA GLY A 97 -0.64 13.76 -0.32
C GLY A 97 0.24 14.73 -1.11
N VAL A 98 -0.23 15.96 -1.25
CA VAL A 98 0.51 17.03 -1.95
C VAL A 98 1.79 17.40 -1.22
N ASP A 99 1.75 17.52 0.11
CA ASP A 99 2.95 17.82 0.91
C ASP A 99 3.96 16.67 0.80
N PHE A 100 3.47 15.42 0.71
CA PHE A 100 4.32 14.25 0.47
C PHE A 100 4.97 14.30 -0.92
N LEU A 101 4.22 14.66 -1.95
CA LEU A 101 4.74 14.86 -3.30
C LEU A 101 5.81 15.94 -3.35
N GLU A 102 5.60 17.08 -2.70
CA GLU A 102 6.58 18.16 -2.63
C GLU A 102 7.86 17.72 -1.94
N ALA A 103 7.74 17.03 -0.80
CA ALA A 103 8.88 16.55 -0.02
C ALA A 103 9.72 15.50 -0.76
N HIS A 104 9.13 14.73 -1.67
CA HIS A 104 9.75 13.58 -2.32
C HIS A 104 9.81 13.67 -3.85
N LEU A 105 9.60 14.85 -4.43
CA LEU A 105 9.57 15.05 -5.88
C LEU A 105 10.82 14.53 -6.61
N ASN A 106 11.98 14.68 -5.96
CA ASN A 106 13.27 14.26 -6.49
C ASN A 106 13.70 12.85 -6.04
N ASP A 107 12.91 12.16 -5.21
CA ASP A 107 13.14 10.77 -4.77
C ASP A 107 12.07 9.85 -5.38
N GLN A 108 12.25 9.52 -6.66
CA GLN A 108 11.32 8.66 -7.39
C GLN A 108 11.21 7.25 -6.76
N GLU A 109 12.24 6.77 -6.06
CA GLU A 109 12.19 5.48 -5.37
C GLU A 109 11.22 5.51 -4.19
N THR A 110 11.23 6.61 -3.41
CA THR A 110 10.24 6.80 -2.34
C THR A 110 8.82 6.91 -2.91
N LEU A 111 8.62 7.69 -3.99
CA LEU A 111 7.31 7.81 -4.63
C LEU A 111 6.79 6.47 -5.17
N ALA A 112 7.64 5.74 -5.91
CA ALA A 112 7.30 4.43 -6.44
C ALA A 112 7.01 3.42 -5.31
N GLY A 113 7.76 3.47 -4.21
CA GLY A 113 7.55 2.59 -3.06
C GLY A 113 6.27 2.89 -2.29
N ALA A 114 5.95 4.17 -2.06
CA ALA A 114 4.70 4.56 -1.41
C ALA A 114 3.48 4.14 -2.27
N MET A 115 3.51 4.41 -3.57
CA MET A 115 2.45 3.96 -4.48
C MET A 115 2.36 2.43 -4.55
N SER A 116 3.48 1.72 -4.59
CA SER A 116 3.49 0.25 -4.61
C SER A 116 2.89 -0.36 -3.34
N HIS A 117 3.09 0.28 -2.19
CA HIS A 117 2.48 -0.11 -0.93
C HIS A 117 0.96 0.01 -0.97
N GLU A 118 0.43 1.11 -1.50
CA GLU A 118 -1.03 1.28 -1.68
C GLU A 118 -1.63 0.27 -2.66
N TRP A 119 -0.92 -0.07 -3.74
CA TRP A 119 -1.35 -1.17 -4.61
C TRP A 119 -1.32 -2.52 -3.88
N GLY A 120 -0.40 -2.71 -2.93
CA GLY A 120 -0.41 -3.83 -2.00
C GLY A 120 -1.72 -3.91 -1.22
N HIS A 121 -2.17 -2.79 -0.64
CA HIS A 121 -3.47 -2.70 0.03
C HIS A 121 -4.68 -2.89 -0.90
N ALA A 122 -4.61 -2.42 -2.15
CA ALA A 122 -5.66 -2.65 -3.14
C ALA A 122 -5.77 -4.14 -3.56
N CYS A 123 -4.68 -4.89 -3.45
CA CYS A 123 -4.64 -6.33 -3.74
C CYS A 123 -5.02 -7.20 -2.54
N ALA A 124 -4.93 -6.67 -1.32
CA ALA A 124 -5.23 -7.40 -0.10
C ALA A 124 -6.75 -7.52 0.10
N LEU A 125 -7.19 -8.71 0.53
CA LEU A 125 -8.58 -8.94 0.89
C LEU A 125 -8.91 -8.14 2.17
N ARG A 126 -9.97 -7.34 2.11
CA ARG A 126 -10.45 -6.59 3.27
C ARG A 126 -11.60 -7.35 3.94
N PRO A 127 -11.58 -7.51 5.26
CA PRO A 127 -12.74 -8.01 6.00
C PRO A 127 -13.95 -7.10 5.76
N HIS A 128 -15.14 -7.68 5.74
CA HIS A 128 -16.38 -6.91 5.71
C HIS A 128 -16.52 -6.06 6.99
N SER A 129 -17.10 -4.86 6.87
CA SER A 129 -17.24 -3.89 7.96
C SER A 129 -17.99 -4.44 9.18
N ASP A 130 -18.93 -5.35 8.93
CA ASP A 130 -19.81 -5.92 9.95
C ASP A 130 -19.02 -6.91 10.82
N SER A 131 -18.15 -7.71 10.21
CA SER A 131 -17.22 -8.62 10.90
C SER A 131 -16.23 -7.87 11.81
N LEU A 132 -15.91 -6.61 11.50
CA LEU A 132 -15.00 -5.81 12.33
C LEU A 132 -15.64 -5.32 13.63
N GLN A 133 -16.97 -5.23 13.71
CA GLN A 133 -17.63 -4.76 14.92
C GLN A 133 -17.54 -5.78 16.06
N GLU A 134 -17.51 -7.07 15.71
CA GLU A 134 -17.46 -8.21 16.62
C GLU A 134 -16.07 -8.44 17.24
N LEU A 135 -15.01 -7.91 16.61
CA LEU A 135 -13.62 -8.08 17.06
C LEU A 135 -13.24 -7.11 18.17
N THR A 136 -12.36 -7.55 19.06
CA THR A 136 -11.66 -6.70 20.03
C THR A 136 -10.68 -5.75 19.33
N TRP A 137 -10.26 -4.69 20.03
CA TRP A 137 -9.27 -3.76 19.48
C TRP A 137 -7.91 -4.44 19.23
N ASP A 138 -7.52 -5.39 20.06
CA ASP A 138 -6.27 -6.14 19.89
C ASP A 138 -6.31 -7.01 18.63
N GLU A 139 -7.42 -7.71 18.38
CA GLU A 139 -7.64 -8.48 17.14
C GLU A 139 -7.65 -7.57 15.90
N ILE A 140 -8.23 -6.37 16.01
CA ILE A 140 -8.19 -5.37 14.92
C ILE A 140 -6.76 -4.92 14.65
N PHE A 141 -5.95 -4.67 15.69
CA PHE A 141 -4.55 -4.28 15.51
C PHE A 141 -3.71 -5.42 14.94
N GLU A 142 -3.98 -6.67 15.32
CA GLU A 142 -3.35 -7.85 14.72
C GLU A 142 -3.70 -7.98 13.23
N LEU A 143 -4.97 -7.91 12.88
CA LEU A 143 -5.42 -7.92 11.48
C LEU A 143 -4.77 -6.80 10.68
N ARG A 144 -4.67 -5.60 11.27
CA ARG A 144 -4.04 -4.47 10.62
C ARG A 144 -2.56 -4.71 10.38
N ARG A 145 -1.82 -5.19 11.37
CA ARG A 145 -0.40 -5.55 11.21
C ARG A 145 -0.19 -6.62 10.13
N ALA A 146 -1.07 -7.61 10.06
CA ALA A 146 -1.02 -8.62 8.99
C ALA A 146 -1.28 -8.00 7.60
N HIS A 147 -2.25 -7.10 7.49
CA HIS A 147 -2.57 -6.39 6.26
C HIS A 147 -1.43 -5.47 5.78
N GLU A 148 -0.81 -4.74 6.70
CA GLU A 148 0.39 -3.92 6.45
C GLU A 148 1.57 -4.78 6.01
N THR A 149 1.79 -5.93 6.65
CA THR A 149 2.86 -6.87 6.29
C THR A 149 2.67 -7.41 4.86
N LEU A 150 1.45 -7.77 4.50
CA LEU A 150 1.15 -8.22 3.14
C LEU A 150 1.38 -7.09 2.11
N ALA A 151 0.96 -5.87 2.43
CA ALA A 151 1.19 -4.71 1.57
C ALA A 151 2.69 -4.40 1.40
N ASP A 152 3.49 -4.49 2.46
CA ASP A 152 4.94 -4.35 2.44
C ASP A 152 5.61 -5.44 1.57
N GLU A 153 5.18 -6.70 1.69
CA GLU A 153 5.70 -7.80 0.87
C GLU A 153 5.38 -7.56 -0.62
N ILE A 154 4.14 -7.19 -0.94
CA ILE A 154 3.71 -6.89 -2.31
C ILE A 154 4.46 -5.66 -2.85
N CYS A 155 4.68 -4.63 -2.02
CA CYS A 155 5.47 -3.45 -2.37
C CYS A 155 6.88 -3.85 -2.83
N GLY A 156 7.57 -4.70 -2.05
CA GLY A 156 8.89 -5.21 -2.42
C GLY A 156 8.91 -5.90 -3.79
N ARG A 157 7.92 -6.76 -4.07
CA ARG A 157 7.79 -7.44 -5.37
C ARG A 157 7.56 -6.45 -6.51
N LEU A 158 6.67 -5.48 -6.30
CA LEU A 158 6.33 -4.48 -7.30
C LEU A 158 7.52 -3.58 -7.65
N LEU A 159 8.31 -3.17 -6.65
CA LEU A 159 9.51 -2.38 -6.87
C LEU A 159 10.50 -3.11 -7.80
N PHE A 160 10.72 -4.41 -7.59
CA PHE A 160 11.54 -5.23 -8.49
C PHE A 160 10.99 -5.23 -9.92
N LEU A 161 9.70 -5.49 -10.11
CA LEU A 161 9.05 -5.56 -11.43
C LEU A 161 9.01 -4.22 -12.17
N MET A 162 9.12 -3.12 -11.44
CA MET A 162 9.22 -1.77 -11.98
C MET A 162 10.67 -1.30 -12.18
N GLY A 163 11.66 -2.04 -11.67
CA GLY A 163 13.08 -1.69 -11.78
C GLY A 163 13.55 -0.64 -10.76
N TYR A 164 12.80 -0.42 -9.67
CA TYR A 164 13.19 0.49 -8.58
C TYR A 164 13.85 -0.27 -7.43
N LYS A 165 14.74 0.40 -6.69
CA LYS A 165 15.32 -0.16 -5.45
C LYS A 165 14.36 0.00 -4.27
N THR A 166 14.63 -0.74 -3.21
CA THR A 166 13.86 -0.67 -1.94
C THR A 166 14.33 0.45 -1.01
N ASP A 167 15.46 1.09 -1.29
CA ASP A 167 16.11 2.03 -0.37
C ASP A 167 15.27 3.28 -0.11
N GLY A 168 14.62 3.83 -1.14
CA GLY A 168 13.75 5.02 -1.01
C GLY A 168 12.63 4.83 0.01
N ILE A 169 11.86 3.74 -0.09
CA ILE A 169 10.76 3.46 0.84
C ILE A 169 11.24 3.08 2.24
N ILE A 170 12.35 2.32 2.35
CA ILE A 170 12.91 1.93 3.64
C ILE A 170 13.43 3.15 4.41
N ARG A 171 14.12 4.08 3.71
CA ARG A 171 14.58 5.34 4.30
C ARG A 171 13.41 6.19 4.76
N PHE A 172 12.33 6.25 3.98
CA PHE A 172 11.11 6.95 4.37
C PHE A 172 10.50 6.37 5.65
N LEU A 173 10.31 5.04 5.74
CA LEU A 173 9.75 4.36 6.91
C LEU A 173 10.57 4.60 8.19
N LYS A 174 11.90 4.65 8.08
CA LYS A 174 12.80 4.87 9.21
C LYS A 174 12.84 6.32 9.70
N LYS A 175 12.45 7.29 8.88
CA LYS A 175 12.49 8.71 9.24
C LYS A 175 11.39 9.11 10.25
N GLY A 176 10.36 8.28 10.42
CA GLY A 176 9.20 8.56 11.29
C GLY A 176 9.06 7.63 12.51
N SER A 177 10.12 6.93 12.93
CA SER A 177 9.99 5.73 13.78
C SER A 177 10.04 5.92 15.30
N ASP A 178 10.11 7.14 15.83
CA ASP A 178 10.39 7.35 17.26
C ASP A 178 9.19 7.10 18.20
N THR A 179 7.99 6.82 17.67
CA THR A 179 6.79 6.59 18.47
C THR A 179 6.27 5.15 18.36
N HIS A 180 6.11 4.48 19.51
CA HIS A 180 5.49 3.16 19.60
C HIS A 180 4.05 3.19 19.08
N ASN A 181 3.77 2.46 17.99
CA ASN A 181 2.46 2.44 17.36
C ASN A 181 1.90 1.00 17.33
N LEU A 182 0.73 0.79 17.92
CA LEU A 182 0.05 -0.51 17.94
C LEU A 182 -0.44 -0.94 16.53
N LYS A 183 -0.59 0.03 15.62
CA LYS A 183 -1.10 -0.11 14.26
C LYS A 183 -0.12 -0.81 13.32
N TYR A 184 1.18 -0.61 13.53
CA TYR A 184 2.23 -1.02 12.59
C TYR A 184 3.31 -1.83 13.30
N HIS A 185 3.99 -2.70 12.56
CA HIS A 185 5.26 -3.25 13.03
C HIS A 185 6.34 -2.17 13.10
N HIS A 186 7.37 -2.42 13.91
CA HIS A 186 8.56 -1.59 13.95
C HIS A 186 9.14 -1.40 12.53
N PRO A 187 9.61 -0.21 12.14
CA PRO A 187 10.07 0.05 10.78
C PRO A 187 11.19 -0.87 10.28
N ASP A 188 12.01 -1.42 11.16
CA ASP A 188 12.99 -2.44 10.78
C ASP A 188 12.36 -3.76 10.30
N ILE A 189 11.27 -4.20 10.95
CA ILE A 189 10.54 -5.40 10.53
C ILE A 189 9.90 -5.13 9.15
N ARG A 190 9.24 -3.98 8.98
CA ARG A 190 8.66 -3.57 7.71
C ARG A 190 9.72 -3.54 6.59
N ALA A 191 10.89 -2.97 6.87
CA ALA A 191 12.01 -2.94 5.93
C ALA A 191 12.50 -4.35 5.54
N GLN A 192 12.55 -5.29 6.50
CA GLN A 192 12.91 -6.68 6.21
C GLN A 192 11.86 -7.36 5.31
N VAL A 193 10.57 -7.13 5.56
CA VAL A 193 9.47 -7.68 4.76
C VAL A 193 9.52 -7.15 3.32
N ILE A 194 9.76 -5.85 3.12
CA ILE A 194 9.93 -5.25 1.79
C ILE A 194 11.11 -5.89 1.05
N ARG A 195 12.27 -6.02 1.72
CA ARG A 195 13.45 -6.68 1.12
C ARG A 195 13.18 -8.13 0.76
N TYR A 196 12.47 -8.86 1.62
CA TYR A 196 12.07 -10.23 1.36
C TYR A 196 11.18 -10.33 0.12
N GLY A 197 10.17 -9.46 0.00
CA GLY A 197 9.30 -9.39 -1.18
C GLY A 197 10.09 -9.15 -2.46
N PHE A 198 11.03 -8.20 -2.43
CA PHE A 198 11.91 -7.87 -3.55
C PHE A 198 12.77 -9.06 -4.00
N GLU A 199 13.51 -9.68 -3.07
CA GLU A 199 14.38 -10.82 -3.38
C GLU A 199 13.58 -12.09 -3.76
N SER A 200 12.35 -12.24 -3.24
CA SER A 200 11.43 -13.30 -3.66
C SER A 200 11.10 -13.17 -5.15
N GLU A 201 10.75 -11.97 -5.62
CA GLU A 201 10.39 -11.73 -7.02
C GLU A 201 11.60 -11.85 -7.95
N LYS A 202 12.75 -11.36 -7.51
CA LYS A 202 14.02 -11.53 -8.21
C LYS A 202 14.37 -13.00 -8.44
N ARG A 203 14.28 -13.83 -7.41
CA ARG A 203 14.52 -15.29 -7.53
C ARG A 203 13.57 -15.95 -8.52
N LYS A 204 12.29 -15.57 -8.54
CA LYS A 204 11.33 -16.08 -9.54
C LYS A 204 11.73 -15.69 -10.96
N ALA A 205 12.12 -14.44 -11.17
CA ALA A 205 12.57 -13.96 -12.47
C ALA A 205 13.83 -14.68 -12.95
N ASP A 206 14.79 -14.91 -12.05
CA ASP A 206 16.03 -15.63 -12.36
C ASP A 206 15.77 -17.11 -12.65
N LEU A 207 14.86 -17.75 -11.90
CA LEU A 207 14.41 -19.11 -12.17
C LEU A 207 13.69 -19.22 -13.52
N SER A 208 12.80 -18.27 -13.84
CA SER A 208 12.14 -18.23 -15.15
C SER A 208 13.17 -18.12 -16.28
N LYS A 209 14.14 -17.22 -16.15
CA LYS A 209 15.25 -17.09 -17.12
C LYS A 209 16.07 -18.36 -17.24
N SER A 210 16.32 -19.10 -16.15
CA SER A 210 17.11 -20.34 -16.21
C SER A 210 16.34 -21.48 -16.88
N LEU A 211 15.04 -21.61 -16.60
CA LEU A 211 14.16 -22.63 -17.18
C LEU A 211 13.95 -22.43 -18.68
N PHE A 212 13.81 -21.18 -19.13
CA PHE A 212 13.53 -20.84 -20.53
C PHE A 212 14.75 -20.34 -21.33
N LYS A 213 15.96 -20.43 -20.76
CA LYS A 213 17.21 -20.04 -21.45
C LYS A 213 17.60 -20.96 -22.60
N LYS A 214 17.07 -22.19 -22.63
CA LYS A 214 17.17 -23.09 -23.78
C LYS A 214 15.92 -22.90 -24.65
N GLY A 215 16.10 -22.28 -25.81
CA GLY A 215 15.12 -22.26 -26.90
C GLY A 215 14.91 -23.67 -27.48
N SER A 216 14.36 -24.58 -26.68
CA SER A 216 14.12 -25.98 -27.03
C SER A 216 12.64 -26.36 -26.92
N TYR A 217 11.74 -25.39 -27.06
CA TYR A 217 10.54 -25.69 -27.82
C TYR A 217 10.88 -25.37 -29.27
N LYS A 218 11.16 -26.42 -30.05
CA LYS A 218 10.99 -26.36 -31.49
C LYS A 218 9.51 -26.03 -31.67
N ASN A 219 9.20 -24.79 -32.00
CA ASN A 219 7.87 -24.48 -32.48
C ASN A 219 7.81 -25.06 -33.89
N ASP A 220 7.38 -26.31 -34.02
CA ASP A 220 7.20 -26.97 -35.32
C ASP A 220 6.01 -26.39 -36.10
N TYR A 221 5.32 -25.40 -35.53
CA TYR A 221 4.27 -24.63 -36.20
C TYR A 221 4.85 -23.30 -36.70
N ASP A 222 5.14 -23.27 -38.00
CA ASP A 222 5.35 -22.03 -38.74
C ASP A 222 3.97 -21.44 -39.06
N SER A 223 3.55 -20.42 -38.31
CA SER A 223 2.31 -19.71 -38.62
C SER A 223 2.57 -18.78 -39.79
N THR A 224 2.36 -19.26 -41.01
CA THR A 224 2.25 -18.39 -42.19
C THR A 224 0.99 -17.55 -42.03
N LEU A 225 1.14 -16.24 -41.84
CA LEU A 225 0.03 -15.32 -42.06
C LEU A 225 -0.31 -15.39 -43.54
N LEU A 226 -1.41 -16.08 -43.87
CA LEU A 226 -2.02 -15.95 -45.17
C LEU A 226 -2.59 -14.54 -45.23
N ASP A 227 -1.93 -13.66 -45.98
CA ASP A 227 -2.52 -12.42 -46.45
C ASP A 227 -3.75 -12.81 -47.29
N ILE A 228 -4.92 -12.70 -46.69
CA ILE A 228 -6.19 -12.80 -47.40
C ILE A 228 -6.34 -11.46 -48.15
N VAL A 229 -6.19 -11.54 -49.48
CA VAL A 229 -6.46 -10.47 -50.45
C VAL A 229 -7.95 -10.13 -50.48
#